data_AF-A0A317F0Q7-F1
#
_entry.id   AF-A0A317F0Q7-F1
#
_cell.length_a   1.000
_cell.length_b   1.000
_cell.length_c   1.000
_cell.angle_alpha   90.00
_cell.angle_beta   90.00
_cell.angle_gamma   90.00
#
_symmetry.space_group_name_H-M   'P 1'
#
loop_
_entity.id
_entity.type
_entity.pdbx_description
1 polymer ?
#
loop_
_entity_poly.entity_id
_entity_poly.type
_entity_poly.pdbx_seq_one_letter_code
_entity_poly.pdbx_strand_id
1 'polypeptide(L)'
;MTEPIILFRKMKIFGIITLSLIFISCIRERELQLVLTDQSKNALWNQKEVFQNGNLSGVINQFEFYKDGSSMAFISDNESKKGIQAVLNLESSSLGSWHFSKKDSTLQICAVFIFKVTRISQDTIFMSGKGFKGNYLLIRVVPKRD
;
A
#
# COMPACT_ATOMS: atom_id res chain seq x y z
N MET A 1 -31.63 42.69 -14.24
CA MET A 1 -30.98 42.42 -12.94
C MET A 1 -31.14 40.94 -12.61
N THR A 2 -30.18 40.09 -12.97
CA THR A 2 -30.30 38.61 -12.84
C THR A 2 -29.01 37.92 -12.39
N GLU A 3 -27.98 38.68 -11.99
CA GLU A 3 -26.66 38.13 -11.70
C GLU A 3 -26.42 37.53 -10.29
N PRO A 4 -27.08 37.95 -9.18
CA PRO A 4 -26.67 37.48 -7.85
C PRO A 4 -27.04 36.01 -7.56
N ILE A 5 -28.05 35.46 -8.25
CA ILE A 5 -28.54 34.08 -8.02
C ILE A 5 -27.54 33.04 -8.56
N ILE A 6 -26.82 33.38 -9.65
CA ILE A 6 -25.88 32.47 -10.30
C ILE A 6 -24.60 32.32 -9.46
N LEU A 7 -24.13 33.39 -8.82
CA LEU A 7 -22.94 33.36 -7.96
C LEU A 7 -23.17 32.49 -6.70
N PHE A 8 -24.34 32.61 -6.08
CA PHE A 8 -24.70 31.86 -4.88
C PHE A 8 -24.84 30.35 -5.15
N ARG A 9 -25.35 29.95 -6.33
CA ARG A 9 -25.40 28.54 -6.75
C ARG A 9 -24.00 27.97 -7.01
N LYS A 10 -23.10 28.74 -7.65
CA LYS A 10 -21.71 28.31 -7.92
C LYS A 10 -20.90 28.11 -6.63
N MET A 11 -21.07 28.96 -5.62
CA MET A 11 -20.42 28.80 -4.30
C MET A 11 -20.89 27.54 -3.55
N LYS A 12 -22.18 27.19 -3.64
CA LYS A 12 -22.71 25.96 -3.02
C LYS A 12 -22.16 24.69 -3.67
N ILE A 13 -22.06 24.68 -5.01
CA ILE A 13 -21.50 23.54 -5.76
C ILE A 13 -20.00 23.36 -5.43
N PHE A 14 -19.24 24.44 -5.35
CA PHE A 14 -17.80 24.38 -5.00
C PHE A 14 -17.58 23.87 -3.58
N GLY A 15 -18.42 24.27 -2.62
CA GLY A 15 -18.37 23.74 -1.25
C GLY A 15 -18.66 22.23 -1.19
N ILE A 16 -19.67 21.76 -1.95
CA ILE A 16 -20.01 20.34 -2.02
C ILE A 16 -18.87 19.52 -2.65
N ILE A 17 -18.25 20.00 -3.75
CA ILE A 17 -17.14 19.31 -4.40
C ILE A 17 -15.93 19.21 -3.46
N THR A 18 -15.56 20.30 -2.81
CA THR A 18 -14.42 20.33 -1.87
C THR A 18 -14.67 19.39 -0.69
N LEU A 19 -15.88 19.40 -0.12
CA LEU A 19 -16.26 18.50 0.97
C LEU A 19 -16.23 17.03 0.52
N SER A 20 -16.74 16.72 -0.68
CA SER A 20 -16.74 15.38 -1.25
C SER A 20 -15.31 14.84 -1.44
N LEU A 21 -14.38 15.67 -1.93
CA LEU A 21 -12.98 15.30 -2.13
C LEU A 21 -12.25 15.00 -0.80
N ILE A 22 -12.62 15.69 0.28
CA ILE A 22 -12.08 15.42 1.62
C ILE A 22 -12.59 14.07 2.14
N PHE A 23 -13.88 13.78 2.00
CA PHE A 23 -14.46 12.50 2.45
C PHE A 23 -13.91 11.30 1.68
N ILE A 24 -13.70 11.42 0.36
CA ILE A 24 -13.09 10.35 -0.47
C ILE A 24 -11.65 10.05 -0.01
N SER A 25 -10.91 11.06 0.45
CA SER A 25 -9.51 10.93 0.83
C SER A 25 -9.30 10.17 2.15
N CYS A 26 -10.20 10.33 3.13
CA CYS A 26 -10.12 9.59 4.41
C CYS A 26 -10.45 8.10 4.27
N ILE A 27 -11.26 7.72 3.28
CA ILE A 27 -11.67 6.32 3.06
C ILE A 27 -10.47 5.47 2.64
N ARG A 28 -9.58 6.01 1.81
CA ARG A 28 -8.50 5.24 1.16
C ARG A 28 -7.37 4.84 2.10
N GLU A 29 -7.00 5.69 3.05
CA GLU A 29 -6.01 5.35 4.08
C GLU A 29 -6.53 4.26 5.01
N ARG A 30 -7.78 4.41 5.46
CA ARG A 30 -8.44 3.40 6.29
C ARG A 30 -8.56 2.08 5.55
N GLU A 31 -8.91 2.10 4.27
CA GLU A 31 -8.96 0.92 3.41
C GLU A 31 -7.60 0.23 3.35
N LEU A 32 -6.52 0.96 3.07
CA LEU A 32 -5.17 0.37 3.02
C LEU A 32 -4.75 -0.21 4.37
N GLN A 33 -4.97 0.50 5.47
CA GLN A 33 -4.63 0.03 6.81
C GLN A 33 -5.40 -1.25 7.15
N LEU A 34 -6.70 -1.29 6.86
CA LEU A 34 -7.52 -2.48 7.06
C LEU A 34 -7.03 -3.65 6.19
N VAL A 35 -6.69 -3.38 4.93
CA VAL A 35 -6.18 -4.40 4.02
C VAL A 35 -4.86 -4.96 4.54
N LEU A 36 -3.86 -4.11 4.82
CA LEU A 36 -2.52 -4.54 5.21
C LEU A 36 -2.49 -5.26 6.57
N THR A 37 -3.28 -4.79 7.55
CA THR A 37 -3.15 -5.20 8.96
C THR A 37 -4.26 -6.15 9.45
N ASP A 38 -5.05 -6.71 8.53
CA ASP A 38 -6.04 -7.74 8.85
C ASP A 38 -5.35 -9.04 9.30
N GLN A 39 -5.08 -9.12 10.61
CA GLN A 39 -4.43 -10.23 11.30
C GLN A 39 -5.28 -11.50 11.39
N SER A 40 -6.57 -11.46 11.03
CA SER A 40 -7.43 -12.64 11.07
C SER A 40 -6.94 -13.78 10.16
N LYS A 41 -6.01 -13.48 9.24
CA LYS A 41 -5.52 -14.40 8.21
C LYS A 41 -4.05 -14.82 8.36
N ASN A 42 -3.32 -14.37 9.40
CA ASN A 42 -1.86 -14.55 9.50
C ASN A 42 -1.14 -14.35 8.15
N ALA A 43 -1.48 -13.26 7.47
CA ALA A 43 -1.12 -13.08 6.07
C ALA A 43 0.32 -12.60 5.90
N LEU A 44 1.01 -13.16 4.91
CA LEU A 44 2.21 -12.60 4.31
C LEU A 44 1.83 -11.81 3.07
N TRP A 45 2.62 -10.79 2.75
CA TRP A 45 2.47 -10.02 1.52
C TRP A 45 3.68 -10.22 0.63
N ASN A 46 3.49 -10.93 -0.47
CA ASN A 46 4.54 -11.19 -1.44
C ASN A 46 4.66 -10.01 -2.40
N GLN A 47 5.85 -9.44 -2.51
CA GLN A 47 6.17 -8.43 -3.52
C GLN A 47 6.55 -9.12 -4.84
N LYS A 48 5.90 -8.72 -5.92
CA LYS A 48 6.26 -9.12 -7.29
C LYS A 48 6.40 -7.92 -8.19
N GLU A 49 7.39 -7.94 -9.07
CA GLU A 49 7.49 -7.00 -10.19
C GLU A 49 6.62 -7.48 -11.34
N VAL A 50 5.99 -6.54 -12.04
CA VAL A 50 5.23 -6.78 -13.27
C VAL A 50 6.10 -6.38 -14.46
N PHE A 51 6.54 -7.37 -15.24
CA PHE A 51 7.33 -7.14 -16.45
C PHE A 51 6.47 -6.56 -17.58
N GLN A 52 7.12 -6.02 -18.61
CA GLN A 52 6.44 -5.36 -19.74
C GLN A 52 5.49 -6.29 -20.52
N ASN A 53 5.76 -7.60 -20.51
CA ASN A 53 4.90 -8.63 -21.12
C ASN A 53 3.73 -9.07 -20.21
N GLY A 54 3.57 -8.46 -19.03
CA GLY A 54 2.56 -8.81 -18.04
C GLY A 54 2.93 -9.97 -17.12
N ASN A 55 4.09 -10.62 -17.33
CA ASN A 55 4.55 -11.69 -16.44
C ASN A 55 4.98 -11.12 -15.08
N LEU A 56 4.83 -11.94 -14.05
CA LEU A 56 5.27 -11.60 -12.70
C LEU A 56 6.67 -12.15 -12.44
N SER A 57 7.49 -11.39 -11.72
CA SER A 57 8.74 -11.91 -11.16
C SER A 57 8.47 -13.02 -10.14
N GLY A 58 9.49 -13.82 -9.86
CA GLY A 58 9.51 -14.62 -8.63
C GLY A 58 9.39 -13.72 -7.40
N VAL A 59 8.98 -14.30 -6.28
CA VAL A 59 8.98 -13.59 -5.00
C VAL A 59 10.42 -13.39 -4.57
N ILE A 60 10.74 -12.14 -4.21
CA ILE A 60 12.05 -11.78 -3.67
C ILE A 60 11.87 -11.28 -2.24
N ASN A 61 10.87 -10.44 -2.01
CA ASN A 61 10.54 -9.92 -0.69
C ASN A 61 9.13 -10.35 -0.27
N GLN A 62 9.01 -10.74 1.00
CA GLN A 62 7.73 -10.89 1.68
C GLN A 62 7.68 -9.92 2.85
N PHE A 63 6.46 -9.49 3.20
CA PHE A 63 6.25 -8.56 4.31
C PHE A 63 5.14 -9.03 5.24
N GLU A 64 5.34 -8.80 6.53
CA GLU A 64 4.28 -8.77 7.53
C GLU A 64 4.05 -7.31 7.94
N PHE A 65 2.78 -6.92 8.04
CA PHE A 65 2.38 -5.59 8.50
C PHE A 65 1.54 -5.70 9.76
N TYR A 66 1.87 -4.88 10.75
CA TYR A 66 1.20 -4.87 12.04
C TYR A 66 0.41 -3.56 12.24
N LYS A 67 -0.63 -3.62 13.07
CA LYS A 67 -1.57 -2.51 13.32
C LYS A 67 -0.92 -1.28 13.95
N ASP A 68 0.18 -1.48 14.66
CA ASP A 68 0.96 -0.42 15.32
C ASP A 68 1.86 0.36 14.34
N GLY A 69 1.84 0.01 13.05
CA GLY A 69 2.70 0.63 12.05
C GLY A 69 4.08 -0.03 11.92
N SER A 70 4.37 -1.10 12.66
CA SER A 70 5.57 -1.90 12.46
C SER A 70 5.40 -2.88 11.29
N SER A 71 6.51 -3.27 10.66
CA SER A 71 6.55 -4.27 9.60
C SER A 71 7.77 -5.16 9.73
N MET A 72 7.69 -6.40 9.24
CA MET A 72 8.82 -7.30 9.15
C MET A 72 9.02 -7.74 7.71
N ALA A 73 10.27 -7.78 7.26
CA ALA A 73 10.60 -8.20 5.91
C ALA A 73 11.28 -9.57 5.91
N PHE A 74 11.03 -10.35 4.87
CA PHE A 74 11.59 -11.68 4.67
C PHE A 74 12.06 -11.85 3.23
N ILE A 75 13.08 -12.67 3.04
CA ILE A 75 13.52 -13.16 1.73
C ILE A 75 13.07 -14.61 1.62
N SER A 76 12.36 -14.94 0.54
CA SER A 76 11.86 -16.28 0.27
C SER A 76 11.86 -16.53 -1.24
N ASP A 77 12.30 -17.72 -1.64
CA ASP A 77 12.09 -18.26 -2.99
C ASP A 77 10.74 -19.03 -3.11
N ASN A 78 10.08 -19.28 -1.97
CA ASN A 78 8.81 -19.99 -1.90
C ASN A 78 7.67 -19.06 -1.52
N GLU A 79 6.74 -18.85 -2.45
CA GLU A 79 5.61 -17.93 -2.28
C GLU A 79 4.64 -18.33 -1.16
N SER A 80 4.59 -19.63 -0.83
CA SER A 80 3.63 -20.23 0.12
C SER A 80 4.20 -20.46 1.51
N LYS A 81 5.50 -20.20 1.70
CA LYS A 81 6.19 -20.36 2.98
C LYS A 81 6.79 -19.03 3.43
N LYS A 82 6.87 -18.86 4.74
CA LYS A 82 7.52 -17.70 5.34
C LYS A 82 9.03 -17.81 5.12
N GLY A 83 9.61 -16.77 4.55
CA GLY A 83 11.03 -16.67 4.28
C GLY A 83 11.90 -16.47 5.52
N ILE A 84 13.19 -16.27 5.27
CA ILE A 84 14.18 -15.90 6.27
C ILE A 84 14.08 -14.40 6.51
N GLN A 85 14.14 -13.97 7.78
CA GLN A 85 14.10 -12.54 8.12
C GLN A 85 15.19 -11.76 7.37
N ALA A 86 14.78 -10.69 6.72
CA ALA A 86 15.67 -9.80 5.99
C ALA A 86 16.07 -8.63 6.88
N VAL A 87 17.37 -8.35 6.94
CA VAL A 87 17.92 -7.18 7.65
C VAL A 87 17.96 -6.02 6.66
N LEU A 88 16.96 -5.14 6.73
CA LEU A 88 16.75 -4.10 5.71
C LEU A 88 16.92 -2.67 6.24
N ASN A 89 17.03 -2.46 7.55
CA ASN A 89 17.28 -1.14 8.11
C ASN A 89 18.75 -0.93 8.51
N LEU A 90 19.16 0.33 8.62
CA LEU A 90 20.52 0.74 8.99
C LEU A 90 20.93 0.26 10.40
N GLU A 91 19.95 -0.04 11.25
CA GLU A 91 20.15 -0.50 12.63
C GLU A 91 20.28 -2.01 12.75
N SER A 92 20.38 -2.74 11.63
CA SER A 92 20.51 -4.21 11.60
C SER A 92 19.36 -4.97 12.26
N SER A 93 18.15 -4.42 12.25
CA SER A 93 16.93 -5.04 12.73
C SER A 93 16.03 -5.52 11.57
N SER A 94 15.39 -6.67 11.75
CA SER A 94 14.36 -7.19 10.85
C SER A 94 13.01 -6.50 11.02
N LEU A 95 12.83 -5.79 12.15
CA LEU A 95 11.64 -4.99 12.44
C LEU A 95 11.86 -3.57 11.91
N GLY A 96 11.05 -3.20 10.92
CA GLY A 96 10.95 -1.84 10.39
C GLY A 96 9.60 -1.21 10.70
N SER A 97 9.36 -0.06 10.10
CA SER A 97 8.06 0.60 10.08
C SER A 97 7.48 0.62 8.67
N TRP A 98 6.16 0.67 8.59
CA TRP A 98 5.47 1.03 7.37
C TRP A 98 4.62 2.27 7.60
N HIS A 99 4.52 3.10 6.57
CA HIS A 99 3.73 4.32 6.62
C HIS A 99 3.08 4.58 5.27
N PHE A 100 1.82 5.00 5.29
CA PHE A 100 1.12 5.44 4.08
C PHE A 100 0.85 6.94 4.11
N SER A 101 1.52 7.67 3.22
CA SER A 101 1.25 9.08 2.97
C SER A 101 0.11 9.21 1.97
N LYS A 102 -1.05 9.65 2.46
CA LYS A 102 -2.25 9.95 1.66
C LYS A 102 -2.05 11.12 0.69
N LYS A 103 -1.23 12.12 1.05
CA LYS A 103 -0.97 13.32 0.23
C LYS A 103 -0.46 12.98 -1.17
N ASP A 104 0.38 11.95 -1.26
CA ASP A 104 1.02 11.53 -2.50
C ASP A 104 0.74 10.05 -2.85
N SER A 105 -0.16 9.42 -2.10
CA SER A 105 -0.49 7.98 -2.20
C SER A 105 0.76 7.10 -2.11
N THR A 106 1.70 7.44 -1.22
CA THR A 106 2.97 6.72 -1.09
C THR A 106 2.94 5.75 0.08
N LEU A 107 3.22 4.47 -0.16
CA LEU A 107 3.51 3.47 0.85
C LEU A 107 5.03 3.35 1.02
N GLN A 108 5.50 3.57 2.23
CA GLN A 108 6.89 3.35 2.63
C GLN A 108 6.96 2.12 3.54
N ILE A 109 7.94 1.24 3.32
CA ILE A 109 8.13 -0.01 4.07
C ILE A 109 9.60 -0.15 4.45
N CYS A 110 9.87 -0.42 5.73
CA CYS A 110 11.21 -0.57 6.31
C CYS A 110 12.17 0.59 5.97
N ALA A 111 11.64 1.79 5.76
CA ALA A 111 12.35 2.98 5.24
C ALA A 111 13.03 2.85 3.86
N VAL A 112 13.15 1.63 3.30
CA VAL A 112 13.86 1.34 2.05
C VAL A 112 12.91 1.32 0.85
N PHE A 113 11.77 0.67 0.97
CA PHE A 113 10.85 0.52 -0.16
C PHE A 113 9.85 1.65 -0.15
N ILE A 114 9.82 2.40 -1.25
CA ILE A 114 8.91 3.54 -1.42
C ILE A 114 8.13 3.34 -2.71
N PHE A 115 6.82 3.19 -2.57
CA PHE A 115 5.90 2.86 -3.65
C PHE A 115 4.78 3.89 -3.74
N LYS A 116 4.38 4.25 -4.95
CA LYS A 116 3.12 4.96 -5.18
C LYS A 116 2.00 3.94 -5.40
N VAL A 117 1.01 3.94 -4.51
CA VAL A 117 -0.16 3.05 -4.58
C VAL A 117 -1.14 3.56 -5.62
N THR A 118 -1.42 2.75 -6.63
CA THR A 118 -2.33 3.08 -7.74
C THR A 118 -3.72 2.48 -7.53
N ARG A 119 -3.81 1.26 -7.01
CA ARG A 119 -5.09 0.57 -6.74
C ARG A 119 -4.97 -0.36 -5.53
N ILE A 120 -6.05 -0.51 -4.78
CA ILE A 120 -6.15 -1.41 -3.63
C ILE A 120 -7.30 -2.39 -3.92
N SER A 121 -7.06 -3.68 -3.69
CA SER A 121 -8.09 -4.71 -3.52
C SER A 121 -7.89 -5.41 -2.17
N GLN A 122 -8.80 -6.32 -1.83
CA GLN A 122 -8.74 -7.05 -0.56
C GLN A 122 -7.44 -7.88 -0.41
N ASP A 123 -6.93 -8.40 -1.52
CA ASP A 123 -5.82 -9.34 -1.58
C ASP A 123 -4.60 -8.83 -2.38
N THR A 124 -4.75 -7.73 -3.12
CA THR A 124 -3.70 -7.22 -4.01
C THR A 124 -3.61 -5.70 -3.92
N ILE A 125 -2.39 -5.18 -3.78
CA ILE A 125 -2.12 -3.75 -3.86
C ILE A 125 -1.24 -3.50 -5.09
N PHE A 126 -1.71 -2.64 -5.97
CA PHE A 126 -1.03 -2.26 -7.19
C PHE A 126 -0.21 -1.00 -6.93
N MET A 127 1.04 -1.03 -7.38
CA MET A 127 2.03 -0.05 -7.00
C MET A 127 2.98 0.27 -8.15
N SER A 128 3.58 1.46 -8.12
CA SER A 128 4.73 1.81 -8.96
C SER A 128 5.89 2.27 -8.07
N GLY A 129 7.13 1.95 -8.45
CA GLY A 129 8.30 2.40 -7.71
C GLY A 129 8.39 3.94 -7.62
N LYS A 130 8.77 4.46 -6.45
CA LYS A 130 9.06 5.88 -6.23
C LYS A 130 10.53 6.01 -5.83
N GLY A 131 11.38 6.38 -6.78
CA GLY A 131 12.84 6.33 -6.62
C GLY A 131 13.50 5.16 -7.37
N PHE A 132 12.71 4.24 -7.91
CA PHE A 132 13.14 3.17 -8.81
C PHE A 132 12.05 2.90 -9.86
N LYS A 133 12.44 2.36 -11.02
CA LYS A 133 11.52 2.09 -12.14
C LYS A 133 10.87 0.72 -11.97
N GLY A 134 9.57 0.63 -12.26
CA GLY A 134 8.84 -0.64 -12.30
C GLY A 134 7.41 -0.53 -11.78
N ASN A 135 6.60 -1.51 -12.16
CA ASN A 135 5.28 -1.76 -11.58
C ASN A 135 5.37 -2.96 -10.65
N TYR A 136 4.68 -2.89 -9.53
CA TYR A 136 4.77 -3.89 -8.47
C TYR A 136 3.39 -4.25 -7.93
N LEU A 137 3.29 -5.47 -7.44
CA LEU A 137 2.14 -5.97 -6.70
C LEU A 137 2.59 -6.38 -5.30
N LEU A 138 1.80 -6.05 -4.29
CA LEU A 138 1.80 -6.79 -3.03
C LEU A 138 0.60 -7.73 -3.06
N ILE A 139 0.85 -9.03 -3.01
CA ILE A 139 -0.17 -10.07 -3.08
C ILE A 139 -0.25 -10.76 -1.72
N ARG A 140 -1.43 -10.78 -1.12
CA ARG A 140 -1.71 -11.44 0.14
C ARG A 140 -1.65 -12.95 -0.04
N VAL A 141 -0.89 -13.62 0.81
CA VAL A 141 -0.79 -15.08 0.87
C VAL A 141 -1.00 -15.54 2.31
N VAL A 142 -1.76 -16.62 2.48
CA VAL A 142 -1.89 -17.31 3.77
C VAL A 142 -0.89 -18.46 3.76
N PRO A 143 0.15 -18.45 4.62
CA PRO A 143 1.13 -19.53 4.66
C PRO A 143 0.46 -20.87 4.97
N LYS A 144 0.90 -21.94 4.30
CA LYS A 144 0.48 -23.28 4.68
C LYS A 144 1.11 -23.62 6.04
N ARG A 145 0.29 -24.13 6.97
CA ARG A 145 0.81 -24.75 8.20
C ARG A 145 1.37 -26.12 7.79
N ASP A 146 2.66 -26.34 8.05
CA ASP A 146 3.29 -27.65 7.95
C ASP A 146 2.74 -28.58 9.05
#